data_AF-A0A3B8NDW4-F1
#
_entry.id   AF-A0A3B8NDW4-F1
#
_cell.length_a   1.000
_cell.length_b   1.000
_cell.length_c   1.000
_cell.angle_alpha   90.00
_cell.angle_beta   90.00
_cell.angle_gamma   90.00
#
_symmetry.space_group_name_H-M   'P 1'
#
loop_
_entity.id
_entity.type
_entity.pdbx_description
1 polymer ?
#
loop_
_entity_poly.entity_id
_entity_poly.type
_entity_poly.pdbx_seq_one_letter_code
_entity_poly.pdbx_strand_id
1 'polypeptide(L)'
;MRRRNVIKSIGSLAGGVTASPLIAEQDKFRLRYILSSAMYGYMPLESILPQVTLTGSEAIDVWCKVHGNQREQIDKMGHNVAKNLLAKHKVKAAVFTRYPLGPFGLVDEMRKIHKNFDAEIIVCGTTGPSEVKGKEAKKVVSEFLEKMKPHVSVAEELGMTIAVENHSRQFLYHPDSLQYFA
;
A
#
# COMPACT_ATOMS: atom_id res chain seq x y z
N MET A 1 -14.97 29.25 10.53
CA MET A 1 -13.87 30.22 10.74
C MET A 1 -13.73 31.07 9.47
N ARG A 2 -14.18 32.34 9.51
CA ARG A 2 -14.29 33.27 8.36
C ARG A 2 -12.91 33.79 7.92
N ARG A 3 -12.44 33.46 6.70
CA ARG A 3 -11.34 34.19 6.05
C ARG A 3 -11.92 35.28 5.16
N ARG A 4 -11.65 36.52 5.55
CA ARG A 4 -12.13 37.75 4.88
C ARG A 4 -11.33 37.97 3.61
N ASN A 5 -12.05 38.18 2.50
CA ASN A 5 -11.52 38.68 1.23
C ASN A 5 -11.06 40.13 1.40
N VAL A 6 -9.80 40.43 1.05
CA VAL A 6 -9.34 41.79 0.74
C VAL A 6 -8.40 41.69 -0.45
N ILE A 7 -8.96 41.85 -1.66
CA ILE A 7 -8.19 42.19 -2.85
C ILE A 7 -8.31 43.70 -3.00
N LYS A 8 -7.20 44.43 -2.78
CA LYS A 8 -7.10 45.84 -3.14
C LYS A 8 -6.72 45.93 -4.62
N SER A 9 -7.57 46.54 -5.42
CA SER A 9 -7.24 47.15 -6.72
C SER A 9 -7.26 48.68 -6.49
N ILE A 10 -6.55 49.59 -7.15
CA ILE A 10 -6.13 49.76 -8.55
C ILE A 10 -4.94 50.74 -8.56
N GLY A 11 -3.99 50.55 -9.47
CA GLY A 11 -3.02 51.58 -9.90
C GLY A 11 -2.43 51.19 -11.25
N SER A 12 -2.91 51.82 -12.33
CA SER A 12 -2.61 51.52 -13.74
C SER A 12 -1.21 51.97 -14.18
N LEU A 13 -0.53 51.19 -15.03
CA LEU A 13 0.04 51.62 -16.33
C LEU A 13 0.76 50.47 -17.09
N ALA A 14 0.27 50.21 -18.30
CA ALA A 14 0.91 49.71 -19.52
C ALA A 14 2.02 48.63 -19.48
N GLY A 15 1.75 47.49 -20.14
CA GLY A 15 2.75 46.49 -20.55
C GLY A 15 2.13 45.11 -20.73
N GLY A 16 1.52 44.86 -21.88
CA GLY A 16 0.83 43.59 -22.17
C GLY A 16 1.78 42.40 -22.20
N VAL A 17 1.81 41.64 -21.11
CA VAL A 17 2.10 40.21 -21.09
C VAL A 17 0.97 39.58 -20.32
N THR A 18 -0.03 39.04 -21.02
CA THR A 18 -1.02 38.18 -20.39
C THR A 18 -0.32 36.89 -20.00
N ALA A 19 0.34 36.89 -18.84
CA ALA A 19 0.70 35.68 -18.15
C ALA A 19 -0.61 35.00 -17.76
N SER A 20 -1.13 34.14 -18.63
CA SER A 20 -2.18 33.20 -18.27
C SER A 20 -1.66 32.41 -17.08
N PRO A 21 -2.30 32.46 -15.90
CA PRO A 21 -1.94 31.56 -14.84
C PRO A 21 -2.18 30.15 -15.40
N LEU A 22 -1.11 29.36 -15.51
CA LEU A 22 -1.21 27.91 -15.60
C LEU A 22 -1.88 27.46 -14.30
N ILE A 23 -3.21 27.42 -14.31
CA ILE A 23 -3.97 26.70 -13.30
C ILE A 23 -3.61 25.25 -13.58
N ALA A 24 -2.71 24.70 -12.78
CA ALA A 24 -2.47 23.27 -12.75
C ALA A 24 -3.84 22.59 -12.62
N GLU A 25 -4.21 21.79 -13.61
CA GLU A 25 -5.42 20.98 -13.55
C GLU A 25 -5.26 20.08 -12.31
N GLN A 26 -5.97 20.42 -11.24
CA GLN A 26 -5.99 19.57 -10.07
C GLN A 26 -6.65 18.27 -10.50
N ASP A 27 -5.92 17.16 -10.41
CA ASP A 27 -6.47 15.83 -10.62
C ASP A 27 -7.77 15.72 -9.85
N LYS A 28 -8.87 15.45 -10.58
CA LYS A 28 -10.17 15.24 -9.94
C LYS A 28 -10.02 14.07 -8.98
N PHE A 29 -10.43 14.29 -7.73
CA PHE A 29 -10.43 13.24 -6.72
C PHE A 29 -11.14 11.98 -7.26
N ARG A 30 -10.44 10.85 -7.21
CA ARG A 30 -10.97 9.53 -7.59
C ARG A 30 -10.48 8.47 -6.62
N LEU A 31 -11.30 7.46 -6.41
CA LEU A 31 -10.88 6.24 -5.71
C LEU A 31 -10.04 5.37 -6.65
N ARG A 32 -8.99 4.76 -6.10
CA ARG A 32 -8.15 3.77 -6.77
C ARG A 32 -8.49 2.41 -6.18
N TYR A 33 -8.96 1.48 -7.01
CA TYR A 33 -9.40 0.16 -6.55
C TYR A 33 -8.33 -0.89 -6.85
N ILE A 34 -8.17 -1.83 -5.91
CA ILE A 34 -7.26 -2.96 -6.00
C ILE A 34 -8.06 -4.24 -5.75
N LEU A 35 -7.88 -5.24 -6.60
CA LEU A 35 -8.51 -6.54 -6.44
C LEU A 35 -7.61 -7.45 -5.60
N SER A 36 -8.15 -8.05 -4.54
CA SER A 36 -7.42 -9.05 -3.76
C SER A 36 -7.48 -10.43 -4.41
N SER A 37 -6.32 -11.02 -4.70
CA SER A 37 -6.23 -12.39 -5.22
C SER A 37 -6.73 -13.45 -4.23
N ALA A 38 -6.80 -13.14 -2.92
CA ALA A 38 -7.38 -14.03 -1.91
C ALA A 38 -8.84 -14.40 -2.20
N MET A 39 -9.59 -13.51 -2.89
CA MET A 39 -10.97 -13.77 -3.29
C MET A 39 -11.13 -14.96 -4.23
N TYR A 40 -10.04 -15.38 -4.89
CA TYR A 40 -10.02 -16.43 -5.90
C TYR A 40 -9.33 -17.71 -5.41
N GLY A 41 -8.94 -17.78 -4.13
CA GLY A 41 -8.26 -18.94 -3.57
C GLY A 41 -7.03 -19.33 -4.40
N TYR A 42 -6.99 -20.58 -4.86
CA TYR A 42 -5.84 -21.14 -5.59
C TYR A 42 -5.97 -21.10 -7.11
N MET A 43 -6.92 -20.32 -7.66
CA MET A 43 -7.06 -20.17 -9.11
C MET A 43 -5.76 -19.65 -9.76
N PRO A 44 -5.46 -20.07 -11.01
CA PRO A 44 -4.30 -19.58 -11.74
C PRO A 44 -4.29 -18.05 -11.86
N LEU A 45 -3.13 -17.42 -11.68
CA LEU A 45 -2.96 -15.97 -11.80
C LEU A 45 -3.48 -15.47 -13.16
N GLU A 46 -3.18 -16.18 -14.26
CA GLU A 46 -3.68 -15.85 -15.60
C GLU A 46 -5.21 -15.83 -15.69
N SER A 47 -5.92 -16.66 -14.91
CA SER A 47 -7.38 -16.65 -14.86
C SER A 47 -7.95 -15.47 -14.05
N ILE A 48 -7.19 -14.95 -13.09
CA ILE A 48 -7.60 -13.84 -12.21
C ILE A 48 -7.37 -12.49 -12.89
N LEU A 49 -6.26 -12.32 -13.62
CA LEU A 49 -5.87 -11.01 -14.17
C LEU A 49 -6.92 -10.34 -15.08
N PRO A 50 -7.66 -11.06 -15.94
CA PRO A 50 -8.78 -10.46 -16.68
C PRO A 50 -9.86 -9.85 -15.77
N GLN A 51 -10.06 -10.41 -14.57
CA GLN A 51 -11.08 -9.94 -13.63
C GLN A 51 -10.72 -8.59 -13.01
N VAL A 52 -9.43 -8.27 -12.88
CA VAL A 52 -8.96 -6.99 -12.32
C VAL A 52 -9.51 -5.82 -13.13
N THR A 53 -9.41 -5.89 -14.46
CA THR A 53 -9.95 -4.85 -15.34
C THR A 53 -11.47 -4.83 -15.35
N LEU A 54 -12.13 -6.01 -15.29
CA LEU A 54 -13.59 -6.11 -15.28
C LEU A 54 -14.24 -5.48 -14.04
N THR A 55 -13.55 -5.50 -12.89
CA THR A 55 -14.03 -4.84 -11.67
C THR A 55 -13.74 -3.33 -11.63
N GLY A 56 -13.08 -2.79 -12.65
CA GLY A 56 -12.60 -1.40 -12.65
C GLY A 56 -11.43 -1.15 -11.70
N SER A 57 -10.75 -2.21 -11.24
CA SER A 57 -9.54 -2.09 -10.43
C SER A 57 -8.33 -1.79 -11.31
N GLU A 58 -7.40 -0.98 -10.79
CA GLU A 58 -6.16 -0.62 -11.50
C GLU A 58 -4.99 -1.57 -11.17
N ALA A 59 -5.12 -2.36 -10.09
CA ALA A 59 -4.07 -3.25 -9.63
C ALA A 59 -4.61 -4.50 -8.92
N ILE A 60 -3.70 -5.44 -8.64
CA ILE A 60 -3.94 -6.64 -7.86
C ILE A 60 -3.10 -6.64 -6.57
N ASP A 61 -3.69 -7.11 -5.49
CA ASP A 61 -3.02 -7.52 -4.26
C ASP A 61 -2.73 -9.02 -4.30
N VAL A 62 -1.43 -9.37 -4.26
CA VAL A 62 -0.94 -10.73 -4.45
C VAL A 62 -0.77 -11.44 -3.11
N TRP A 63 -1.58 -12.48 -2.89
CA TRP A 63 -1.61 -13.26 -1.67
C TRP A 63 -0.81 -14.57 -1.79
N CYS A 64 -0.28 -15.01 -0.66
CA CYS A 64 0.27 -16.35 -0.48
C CYS A 64 -0.77 -17.29 0.13
N LYS A 65 -0.38 -18.55 0.31
CA LYS A 65 -1.16 -19.50 1.11
C LYS A 65 -1.42 -18.98 2.53
N VAL A 66 -2.56 -19.33 3.14
CA VAL A 66 -3.61 -20.27 2.68
C VAL A 66 -4.80 -19.60 1.96
N HIS A 67 -4.87 -18.27 1.93
CA HIS A 67 -6.02 -17.57 1.34
C HIS A 67 -5.88 -17.37 -0.18
N GLY A 68 -4.65 -17.30 -0.68
CA GLY A 68 -4.32 -17.34 -2.10
C GLY A 68 -3.18 -18.32 -2.35
N ASN A 69 -2.63 -18.36 -3.56
CA ASN A 69 -1.32 -18.97 -3.79
C ASN A 69 -0.56 -18.26 -4.92
N GLN A 70 -0.96 -17.03 -5.25
CA GLN A 70 -0.47 -16.32 -6.41
C GLN A 70 0.99 -15.92 -6.22
N ARG A 71 1.46 -15.72 -4.98
CA ARG A 71 2.90 -15.60 -4.69
C ARG A 71 3.67 -16.86 -5.08
N GLU A 72 3.21 -18.03 -4.64
CA GLU A 72 3.84 -19.30 -4.96
C GLU A 72 3.77 -19.60 -6.47
N GLN A 73 2.70 -19.19 -7.15
CA GLN A 73 2.61 -19.28 -8.60
C GLN A 73 3.66 -18.38 -9.28
N ILE A 74 3.83 -17.14 -8.83
CA ILE A 74 4.87 -16.21 -9.32
C ILE A 74 6.26 -16.80 -9.12
N ASP A 75 6.56 -17.32 -7.92
CA ASP A 75 7.84 -17.95 -7.62
C ASP A 75 8.09 -19.16 -8.53
N LYS A 76 7.06 -19.99 -8.76
CA LYS A 76 7.14 -21.19 -9.62
C LYS A 76 7.32 -20.86 -11.10
N MET A 77 6.61 -19.87 -11.63
CA MET A 77 6.71 -19.48 -13.05
C MET A 77 7.93 -18.59 -13.33
N GLY A 78 8.47 -17.96 -12.29
CA GLY A 78 9.55 -16.98 -12.38
C GLY A 78 9.04 -15.56 -12.60
N HIS A 79 9.73 -14.61 -11.97
CA HIS A 79 9.32 -13.19 -11.94
C HIS A 79 9.17 -12.55 -13.33
N ASN A 80 10.02 -12.89 -14.31
CA ASN A 80 9.91 -12.34 -15.67
C ASN A 80 8.65 -12.81 -16.39
N VAL A 81 8.26 -14.08 -16.20
CA VAL A 81 7.02 -14.62 -16.77
C VAL A 81 5.81 -13.94 -16.13
N ALA A 82 5.83 -13.77 -14.81
CA ALA A 82 4.79 -13.05 -14.08
C ALA A 82 4.65 -11.58 -14.53
N LYS A 83 5.78 -10.85 -14.69
CA LYS A 83 5.80 -9.48 -15.22
C LYS A 83 5.12 -9.39 -16.59
N ASN A 84 5.49 -10.28 -17.51
CA ASN A 84 4.93 -10.29 -18.87
C ASN A 84 3.43 -10.62 -18.86
N LEU A 85 3.01 -11.52 -17.99
CA LEU A 85 1.61 -11.89 -17.82
C LEU A 85 0.79 -10.70 -17.26
N LEU A 86 1.28 -10.02 -16.23
CA LEU A 86 0.69 -8.79 -15.70
C LEU A 86 0.56 -7.70 -16.78
N ALA A 87 1.64 -7.46 -17.54
CA ALA A 87 1.68 -6.48 -18.62
C ALA A 87 0.69 -6.81 -19.76
N LYS A 88 0.58 -8.07 -20.17
CA LYS A 88 -0.40 -8.56 -21.17
C LYS A 88 -1.84 -8.17 -20.80
N HIS A 89 -2.17 -8.22 -19.51
CA HIS A 89 -3.48 -7.86 -18.98
C HIS A 89 -3.59 -6.39 -18.53
N LYS A 90 -2.53 -5.59 -18.68
CA LYS A 90 -2.47 -4.19 -18.23
C LYS A 90 -2.78 -4.03 -16.73
N VAL A 91 -2.34 -4.99 -15.92
CA VAL A 91 -2.54 -5.02 -14.46
C VAL A 91 -1.22 -4.79 -13.76
N LYS A 92 -1.20 -3.92 -12.74
CA LYS A 92 -0.06 -3.79 -11.83
C LYS A 92 -0.21 -4.72 -10.62
N ALA A 93 0.87 -5.37 -10.21
CA ALA A 93 0.95 -6.02 -8.90
C ALA A 93 1.39 -4.98 -7.84
N ALA A 94 0.46 -4.12 -7.43
CA ALA A 94 0.77 -2.96 -6.60
C ALA A 94 0.90 -3.30 -5.10
N VAL A 95 0.23 -4.37 -4.65
CA VAL A 95 0.23 -4.78 -3.24
C VAL A 95 0.67 -6.22 -3.13
N PHE A 96 1.49 -6.50 -2.11
CA PHE A 96 1.85 -7.86 -1.75
C PHE A 96 1.53 -8.10 -0.27
N THR A 97 0.55 -8.96 -0.02
CA THR A 97 0.22 -9.38 1.34
C THR A 97 1.11 -10.52 1.80
N ARG A 98 1.75 -10.37 2.98
CA ARG A 98 2.75 -11.29 3.52
C ARG A 98 2.63 -11.54 5.03
N TYR A 99 1.45 -11.99 5.46
CA TYR A 99 1.21 -12.42 6.85
C TYR A 99 2.22 -13.44 7.41
N PRO A 100 2.59 -14.53 6.70
CA PRO A 100 3.46 -15.56 7.28
C PRO A 100 4.89 -15.10 7.60
N LEU A 101 5.37 -14.04 6.95
CA LEU A 101 6.68 -13.47 7.23
C LEU A 101 6.65 -12.53 8.44
N GLY A 102 5.46 -12.03 8.76
CA GLY A 102 5.25 -11.06 9.83
C GLY A 102 5.91 -9.71 9.58
N PRO A 103 5.85 -8.82 10.57
CA PRO A 103 6.33 -7.44 10.46
C PRO A 103 7.86 -7.34 10.42
N PHE A 104 8.57 -8.35 10.95
CA PHE A 104 10.02 -8.30 11.15
C PHE A 104 10.83 -9.13 10.14
N GLY A 105 10.20 -9.69 9.11
CA GLY A 105 10.88 -10.40 8.03
C GLY A 105 10.90 -9.63 6.70
N LEU A 106 10.45 -8.38 6.67
CA LEU A 106 10.08 -7.71 5.41
C LEU A 106 11.24 -7.21 4.55
N VAL A 107 12.47 -7.10 5.07
CA VAL A 107 13.59 -6.45 4.34
C VAL A 107 13.88 -7.12 3.00
N ASP A 108 14.19 -8.42 3.02
CA ASP A 108 14.53 -9.16 1.80
C ASP A 108 13.33 -9.29 0.87
N GLU A 109 12.13 -9.38 1.45
CA GLU A 109 10.90 -9.48 0.69
C GLU A 109 10.61 -8.19 -0.09
N MET A 110 10.75 -7.02 0.53
CA MET A 110 10.59 -5.73 -0.15
C MET A 110 11.64 -5.56 -1.26
N ARG A 111 12.92 -5.90 -1.00
CA ARG A 111 13.97 -5.83 -2.03
C ARG A 111 13.68 -6.75 -3.21
N LYS A 112 13.21 -7.98 -2.95
CA LYS A 112 12.80 -8.93 -3.99
C LYS A 112 11.61 -8.39 -4.78
N ILE A 113 10.58 -7.87 -4.12
CA ILE A 113 9.40 -7.30 -4.78
C ILE A 113 9.81 -6.10 -5.64
N HIS A 114 10.50 -5.11 -5.08
CA HIS A 114 10.92 -3.89 -5.77
C HIS A 114 11.74 -4.18 -7.04
N LYS A 115 12.65 -5.15 -6.99
CA LYS A 115 13.42 -5.59 -8.17
C LYS A 115 12.53 -6.16 -9.28
N ASN A 116 11.41 -6.76 -8.91
CA ASN A 116 10.58 -7.55 -9.80
C ASN A 116 9.21 -6.95 -10.11
N PHE A 117 8.75 -5.91 -9.43
CA PHE A 117 7.43 -5.36 -9.62
C PHE A 117 7.43 -3.87 -9.23
N ASP A 118 6.58 -3.09 -9.90
CA ASP A 118 6.26 -1.72 -9.53
C ASP A 118 5.26 -1.72 -8.36
N ALA A 119 5.66 -2.35 -7.24
CA ALA A 119 4.81 -2.50 -6.07
C ALA A 119 4.93 -1.30 -5.15
N GLU A 120 3.79 -0.82 -4.67
CA GLU A 120 3.70 0.35 -3.80
C GLU A 120 3.61 -0.05 -2.32
N ILE A 121 2.98 -1.20 -2.03
CA ILE A 121 2.59 -1.58 -0.66
C ILE A 121 2.95 -3.03 -0.36
N ILE A 122 3.52 -3.27 0.82
CA ILE A 122 3.60 -4.60 1.43
C ILE A 122 2.72 -4.63 2.68
N VAL A 123 1.82 -5.62 2.76
CA VAL A 123 0.89 -5.78 3.90
C VAL A 123 1.42 -6.87 4.82
N CYS A 124 1.38 -6.62 6.12
CA CYS A 124 1.68 -7.60 7.16
C CYS A 124 0.74 -7.44 8.36
N GLY A 125 0.62 -8.47 9.18
CA GLY A 125 0.00 -8.33 10.50
C GLY A 125 1.02 -7.95 11.56
N THR A 126 0.59 -7.99 12.82
CA THR A 126 1.48 -7.87 13.97
C THR A 126 1.75 -9.19 14.68
N THR A 127 2.71 -9.15 15.62
CA THR A 127 3.08 -10.27 16.49
C THR A 127 3.15 -9.80 17.93
N GLY A 128 2.88 -10.69 18.89
CA GLY A 128 2.94 -10.37 20.32
C GLY A 128 1.62 -10.66 21.03
N PRO A 129 1.40 -10.07 22.22
CA PRO A 129 0.17 -10.29 22.99
C PRO A 129 -1.07 -9.81 22.22
N SER A 130 -2.15 -10.56 22.30
CA SER A 130 -3.39 -10.29 21.58
C SER A 130 -4.23 -9.23 22.28
N GLU A 131 -4.82 -8.31 21.50
CA GLU A 131 -5.91 -7.42 21.95
C GLU A 131 -5.61 -6.59 23.21
N VAL A 132 -4.35 -6.20 23.37
CA VAL A 132 -3.86 -5.37 24.48
C VAL A 132 -4.58 -4.02 24.58
N LYS A 133 -4.68 -3.50 25.80
CA LYS A 133 -5.41 -2.26 26.12
C LYS A 133 -4.64 -1.33 27.05
N GLY A 134 -5.04 -0.08 27.15
CA GLY A 134 -4.50 0.91 28.07
C GLY A 134 -2.97 1.00 28.04
N LYS A 135 -2.34 0.97 29.23
CA LYS A 135 -0.88 1.10 29.38
C LYS A 135 -0.10 -0.02 28.69
N GLU A 136 -0.65 -1.23 28.62
CA GLU A 136 -0.02 -2.36 27.94
C GLU A 136 0.02 -2.13 26.44
N ALA A 137 -1.09 -1.65 25.85
CA ALA A 137 -1.13 -1.29 24.43
C ALA A 137 -0.06 -0.26 24.07
N LYS A 138 0.10 0.80 24.87
CA LYS A 138 1.14 1.82 24.67
C LYS A 138 2.53 1.21 24.67
N LYS A 139 2.82 0.32 25.63
CA LYS A 139 4.12 -0.35 25.75
C LYS A 139 4.40 -1.23 24.53
N VAL A 140 3.45 -2.09 24.16
CA VAL A 140 3.60 -3.03 23.04
C VAL A 140 3.79 -2.30 21.71
N VAL A 141 3.01 -1.23 21.47
CA VAL A 141 3.16 -0.40 20.27
C VAL A 141 4.54 0.25 20.22
N SER A 142 5.00 0.83 21.34
CA SER A 142 6.35 1.44 21.39
C SER A 142 7.45 0.42 21.08
N GLU A 143 7.40 -0.77 21.66
CA GLU A 143 8.37 -1.83 21.40
C GLU A 143 8.32 -2.34 19.95
N PHE A 144 7.11 -2.40 19.38
CA PHE A 144 6.91 -2.77 17.98
C PHE A 144 7.53 -1.75 17.03
N LEU A 145 7.26 -0.45 17.23
CA LEU A 145 7.78 0.63 16.37
C LEU A 145 9.31 0.67 16.39
N GLU A 146 9.94 0.45 17.55
CA GLU A 146 11.40 0.34 17.65
C GLU A 146 11.96 -0.81 16.81
N LYS A 147 11.32 -1.98 16.85
CA LYS A 147 11.71 -3.14 16.03
C LYS A 147 11.42 -2.96 14.54
N MET A 148 10.47 -2.09 14.19
CA MET A 148 10.14 -1.79 12.79
C MET A 148 11.18 -0.90 12.09
N LYS A 149 12.03 -0.16 12.83
CA LYS A 149 13.00 0.80 12.24
C LYS A 149 13.83 0.24 11.08
N PRO A 150 14.42 -0.97 11.15
CA PRO A 150 15.18 -1.52 10.02
C PRO A 150 14.31 -1.77 8.78
N HIS A 151 13.04 -2.13 8.97
CA HIS A 151 12.10 -2.36 7.88
C HIS A 151 11.64 -1.04 7.26
N VAL A 152 11.30 -0.06 8.10
CA VAL A 152 10.91 1.29 7.64
C VAL A 152 12.02 1.93 6.82
N SER A 153 13.28 1.85 7.27
CA SER A 153 14.42 2.38 6.54
C SER A 153 14.55 1.79 5.12
N VAL A 154 14.29 0.49 4.95
CA VAL A 154 14.29 -0.15 3.62
C VAL A 154 13.07 0.24 2.81
N ALA A 155 11.90 0.38 3.43
CA ALA A 155 10.71 0.88 2.75
C ALA A 155 10.93 2.30 2.19
N GLU A 156 11.53 3.19 2.99
CA GLU A 156 11.92 4.54 2.58
C GLU A 156 12.92 4.53 1.42
N GLU A 157 13.98 3.71 1.50
CA GLU A 157 14.97 3.54 0.43
C GLU A 157 14.31 3.13 -0.90
N LEU A 158 13.33 2.23 -0.84
CA LEU A 158 12.68 1.64 -2.01
C LEU A 158 11.44 2.41 -2.48
N GLY A 159 11.03 3.47 -1.76
CA GLY A 159 9.79 4.19 -2.03
C GLY A 159 8.52 3.37 -1.80
N MET A 160 8.58 2.35 -0.92
CA MET A 160 7.47 1.45 -0.60
C MET A 160 6.81 1.82 0.73
N THR A 161 5.52 1.48 0.86
CA THR A 161 4.77 1.60 2.12
C THR A 161 4.63 0.23 2.79
N ILE A 162 4.91 0.16 4.09
CA ILE A 162 4.54 -1.00 4.92
C ILE A 162 3.17 -0.74 5.53
N ALA A 163 2.17 -1.51 5.12
CA ALA A 163 0.85 -1.52 5.74
C ALA A 163 0.81 -2.58 6.84
N VAL A 164 0.62 -2.14 8.08
CA VAL A 164 0.43 -3.02 9.23
C VAL A 164 -1.07 -3.14 9.50
N GLU A 165 -1.64 -4.31 9.20
CA GLU A 165 -3.08 -4.55 9.25
C GLU A 165 -3.57 -4.77 10.70
N ASN A 166 -4.69 -4.13 11.04
CA ASN A 166 -5.37 -4.30 12.32
C ASN A 166 -6.26 -5.56 12.30
N HIS A 167 -5.64 -6.72 12.46
CA HIS A 167 -6.33 -8.00 12.41
C HIS A 167 -6.90 -8.44 13.76
N SER A 168 -7.98 -9.22 13.75
CA SER A 168 -8.51 -9.85 14.98
C SER A 168 -7.45 -10.68 15.70
N ARG A 169 -7.49 -10.71 17.03
CA ARG A 169 -6.53 -11.44 17.89
C ARG A 169 -5.07 -10.98 17.76
N GLN A 170 -4.80 -9.86 17.10
CA GLN A 170 -3.48 -9.22 17.07
C GLN A 170 -3.46 -8.00 17.99
N PHE A 171 -2.28 -7.47 18.29
CA PHE A 171 -2.19 -6.38 19.28
C PHE A 171 -2.83 -5.09 18.77
N LEU A 172 -2.88 -4.86 17.44
CA LEU A 172 -3.51 -3.67 16.82
C LEU A 172 -5.04 -3.75 16.70
N TYR A 173 -5.67 -4.80 17.23
CA TYR A 173 -7.11 -4.99 17.11
C TYR A 173 -7.93 -3.92 17.87
N HIS A 174 -7.48 -3.55 19.08
CA HIS A 174 -8.27 -2.69 19.98
C HIS A 174 -8.04 -1.20 19.69
N PRO A 175 -9.05 -0.32 19.77
CA PRO A 175 -8.89 1.13 19.54
C PRO A 175 -7.73 1.78 20.32
N ASP A 176 -7.51 1.38 21.58
CA ASP A 176 -6.38 1.84 22.40
C ASP A 176 -5.03 1.64 21.69
N SER A 177 -4.81 0.46 21.11
CA SER A 177 -3.57 0.14 20.41
C SER A 177 -3.41 0.94 19.12
N LEU A 178 -4.51 1.15 18.38
CA LEU A 178 -4.52 1.98 17.17
C LEU A 178 -4.20 3.45 17.49
N GLN A 179 -4.74 3.97 18.59
CA GLN A 179 -4.46 5.33 19.05
C GLN A 179 -2.98 5.56 19.35
N TYR A 180 -2.27 4.55 19.87
CA TYR A 180 -0.83 4.68 20.12
C TYR A 180 0.04 4.44 18.89
N PHE A 181 -0.53 3.83 17.84
CA PHE A 181 0.16 3.53 16.59
C PHE A 181 0.09 4.68 15.58
N ALA A 182 -1.03 5.39 15.52
CA ALA A 182 -1.28 6.53 14.64
C ALA A 182 -0.69 7.85 15.17
#